data_AF-A0A2M8N4X3-F1
#
_entry.id   AF-A0A2M8N4X3-F1
#
_cell.length_a   1.000
_cell.length_b   1.000
_cell.length_c   1.000
_cell.angle_alpha   90.00
_cell.angle_beta   90.00
_cell.angle_gamma   90.00
#
_symmetry.space_group_name_H-M   'P 1'
#
loop_
_entity.id
_entity.type
_entity.pdbx_description
1 polymer ?
#
loop_
_entity_poly.entity_id
_entity_poly.type
_entity_poly.pdbx_seq_one_letter_code
_entity_poly.pdbx_strand_id
1 'polypeptide(L)'
;MTMLLKRFVLAIPLAIGWTIYTNQPTPGNALLGYFFSVVVLTAIGMQGDTFNLKNIPLQFINLVIYTLLLAYEVLKAGIQVARITLTPTLPIKPGTARVHTQDETENPVISAISAHGIT
;
A
#
# COMPACT_ATOMS: atom_id res chain seq x y z
N MET A 1 -12.29 -20.17 1.51
CA MET A 1 -11.67 -20.16 0.16
C MET A 1 -10.27 -20.73 0.26
N THR A 2 -9.89 -21.67 -0.61
CA THR A 2 -8.58 -22.35 -0.53
C THR A 2 -7.43 -21.39 -0.79
N MET A 3 -6.29 -21.60 -0.12
CA MET A 3 -5.06 -20.80 -0.27
C MET A 3 -4.60 -20.67 -1.73
N LEU A 4 -4.87 -21.69 -2.55
CA LEU A 4 -4.53 -21.73 -3.96
C LEU A 4 -5.23 -20.62 -4.77
N LEU A 5 -6.53 -20.44 -4.55
CA LEU A 5 -7.32 -19.45 -5.30
C LEU A 5 -6.88 -18.01 -5.02
N LYS A 6 -6.49 -17.72 -3.76
CA LYS A 6 -5.93 -16.40 -3.40
C LYS A 6 -4.66 -16.08 -4.18
N ARG A 7 -3.77 -17.06 -4.40
CA ARG A 7 -2.54 -16.88 -5.17
C ARG A 7 -2.80 -16.50 -6.62
N PHE A 8 -3.74 -17.19 -7.27
CA PHE A 8 -4.10 -16.89 -8.66
C PHE A 8 -4.73 -15.50 -8.82
N VAL A 9 -5.48 -15.04 -7.81
CA VAL A 9 -6.09 -13.70 -7.80
C VAL A 9 -5.03 -12.62 -7.55
N LEU A 10 -4.14 -12.83 -6.58
CA LEU A 10 -3.03 -11.90 -6.28
C LEU A 10 -1.96 -11.87 -7.38
N ALA A 11 -1.87 -12.90 -8.23
CA ALA A 11 -0.99 -12.88 -9.39
C ALA A 11 -1.45 -11.85 -10.45
N ILE A 12 -2.72 -11.47 -10.48
CA ILE A 12 -3.26 -10.49 -11.44
C ILE A 12 -2.61 -9.11 -11.26
N PRO A 13 -2.64 -8.46 -10.08
CA PRO A 13 -2.00 -7.16 -9.91
C PRO A 13 -0.47 -7.20 -10.14
N LEU A 14 0.21 -8.30 -9.78
CA LEU A 14 1.64 -8.46 -10.11
C LEU A 14 1.87 -8.56 -11.63
N ALA A 15 1.03 -9.29 -12.36
CA ALA A 15 1.12 -9.41 -13.82
C ALA A 15 0.83 -8.07 -14.53
N ILE A 16 -0.10 -7.28 -14.00
CA ILE A 16 -0.34 -5.90 -14.45
C ILE A 16 0.92 -5.07 -14.20
N GLY A 17 1.50 -5.15 -13.00
CA GLY A 17 2.76 -4.48 -12.67
C GLY A 17 3.90 -4.86 -13.61
N TRP A 18 4.05 -6.15 -13.93
CA TRP A 18 5.00 -6.64 -14.93
C TRP A 18 4.78 -6.02 -16.31
N THR A 19 3.53 -5.98 -16.77
CA THR A 19 3.18 -5.45 -18.09
C THR A 19 3.45 -3.94 -18.18
N ILE A 20 3.13 -3.20 -17.12
CA ILE A 20 3.44 -1.77 -17.00
C ILE A 20 4.96 -1.57 -17.01
N TYR A 21 5.70 -2.36 -16.21
CA TYR A 21 7.15 -2.25 -16.09
C TYR A 21 7.88 -2.53 -17.41
N THR A 22 7.43 -3.53 -18.16
CA THR A 22 8.01 -3.90 -19.46
C THR A 22 7.55 -2.99 -20.60
N ASN A 23 6.52 -2.17 -20.39
CA ASN A 23 5.90 -1.29 -21.39
C ASN A 23 5.54 -2.02 -22.71
N GLN A 24 5.17 -3.30 -22.62
CA GLN A 24 4.79 -4.14 -23.76
C GLN A 24 3.42 -4.79 -23.50
N PRO A 25 2.30 -4.11 -23.83
CA PRO A 25 0.96 -4.62 -23.56
C PRO A 25 0.51 -5.65 -24.59
N THR A 26 1.33 -6.68 -24.81
CA THR A 26 0.96 -7.82 -25.65
C THR A 26 0.34 -8.93 -24.79
N PRO A 27 -0.65 -9.68 -25.31
CA PRO A 27 -1.23 -10.80 -24.58
C PRO A 27 -0.18 -11.84 -24.13
N GLY A 28 0.84 -12.08 -24.96
CA GLY A 28 1.94 -12.99 -24.64
C GLY A 28 2.78 -12.53 -23.44
N ASN A 29 3.12 -11.25 -23.37
CA ASN A 29 3.87 -10.70 -22.24
C ASN A 29 3.05 -10.67 -20.95
N ALA A 30 1.74 -10.37 -21.04
CA ALA A 30 0.83 -10.42 -19.90
C ALA A 30 0.72 -11.85 -19.32
N LEU A 31 0.61 -12.86 -20.17
CA LEU A 31 0.60 -14.28 -19.77
C LEU A 31 1.91 -14.69 -19.11
N LEU A 32 3.05 -14.24 -19.65
CA LEU A 32 4.37 -14.50 -19.07
C LEU A 32 4.50 -13.86 -17.68
N GLY A 33 4.09 -12.60 -17.54
CA GLY A 33 4.05 -11.90 -16.26
C GLY A 33 3.16 -12.61 -15.24
N TYR A 34 2.00 -13.10 -15.66
CA TYR A 34 1.10 -13.88 -14.81
C TYR A 34 1.75 -15.19 -14.34
N PHE A 35 2.38 -15.94 -15.24
CA PHE A 35 3.09 -17.17 -14.90
C PHE A 35 4.17 -16.92 -13.84
N PHE A 36 5.05 -15.93 -14.05
CA PHE A 36 6.08 -15.59 -13.07
C PHE A 36 5.49 -15.15 -11.74
N SER A 37 4.40 -14.38 -11.76
CA SER A 37 3.71 -13.94 -10.54
C SER A 37 3.19 -15.11 -9.71
N VAL A 38 2.61 -16.13 -10.33
CA VAL A 38 2.16 -17.35 -9.64
C VAL A 38 3.34 -18.12 -9.05
N VAL A 39 4.44 -18.25 -9.78
CA VAL A 39 5.67 -18.92 -9.30
C VAL A 39 6.23 -18.20 -8.07
N VAL A 40 6.36 -16.87 -8.14
CA VAL A 40 6.87 -16.04 -7.03
C VAL A 40 5.96 -16.14 -5.80
N LEU A 41 4.64 -15.98 -5.96
CA LEU A 41 3.70 -16.08 -4.84
C LEU A 41 3.66 -17.49 -4.21
N THR A 42 3.94 -18.51 -5.02
CA THR A 42 4.07 -19.89 -4.53
C THR A 42 5.37 -20.10 -3.76
N ALA A 43 6.48 -19.55 -4.25
CA ALA A 43 7.81 -19.66 -3.63
C ALA A 43 7.92 -18.90 -2.31
N ILE A 44 7.35 -17.69 -2.23
CA ILE A 44 7.41 -16.85 -1.03
C ILE A 44 6.58 -17.46 0.12
N GLY A 45 5.50 -18.17 -0.20
CA GLY A 45 4.60 -18.73 0.81
C GLY A 45 3.81 -17.62 1.51
N MET A 46 2.55 -17.44 1.12
CA MET A 46 1.70 -16.46 1.81
C MET A 46 1.44 -16.88 3.27
N GLN A 47 1.82 -16.02 4.21
CA GLN A 47 1.42 -16.05 5.61
C GLN A 47 0.58 -14.80 5.91
N GLY A 48 -0.65 -14.96 6.40
CA GLY A 48 -1.54 -13.83 6.76
C GLY A 48 -2.89 -13.80 6.04
N ASP A 49 -3.85 -13.13 6.68
CA ASP A 49 -5.26 -13.51 6.73
C ASP A 49 -6.20 -12.94 5.63
N THR A 50 -7.44 -13.44 5.64
CA THR A 50 -8.69 -13.02 4.94
C THR A 50 -8.64 -11.92 3.87
N PHE A 51 -7.94 -12.12 2.75
CA PHE A 51 -8.27 -11.40 1.52
C PHE A 51 -9.74 -11.71 1.14
N ASN A 52 -10.65 -10.76 1.40
CA ASN A 52 -12.08 -10.91 1.18
C ASN A 52 -12.45 -10.39 -0.20
N LEU A 53 -12.60 -11.31 -1.16
CA LEU A 53 -12.95 -11.00 -2.54
C LEU A 53 -14.32 -10.32 -2.68
N LYS A 54 -15.21 -10.45 -1.69
CA LYS A 54 -16.57 -9.88 -1.79
C LYS A 54 -16.58 -8.36 -1.89
N ASN A 55 -15.53 -7.69 -1.39
CA ASN A 55 -15.51 -6.23 -1.25
C ASN A 55 -14.45 -5.56 -2.14
N ILE A 56 -13.94 -6.22 -3.20
CA ILE A 56 -12.89 -5.66 -4.07
C ILE A 56 -13.24 -4.26 -4.61
N PRO A 57 -14.46 -3.99 -5.14
CA PRO A 57 -14.77 -2.66 -5.66
C PRO A 57 -14.68 -1.56 -4.60
N LEU A 58 -15.20 -1.83 -3.40
CA LEU A 58 -15.16 -0.90 -2.28
C LEU A 58 -13.73 -0.71 -1.77
N GLN A 59 -12.94 -1.77 -1.69
CA GLN A 59 -11.51 -1.70 -1.33
C GLN A 59 -10.72 -0.85 -2.31
N PHE A 60 -10.99 -0.98 -3.62
CA PHE A 60 -10.34 -0.16 -4.63
C PHE A 60 -10.72 1.33 -4.51
N ILE A 61 -12.01 1.64 -4.29
CA ILE A 61 -12.46 3.01 -4.03
C ILE A 61 -11.76 3.58 -2.79
N ASN A 62 -11.72 2.82 -1.70
CA ASN A 62 -11.05 3.24 -0.47
C ASN A 62 -9.54 3.46 -0.67
N LEU A 63 -8.88 2.64 -1.49
CA LEU A 63 -7.48 2.83 -1.85
C LEU A 63 -7.27 4.16 -2.60
N VAL A 64 -8.14 4.47 -3.56
CA VAL A 64 -8.08 5.74 -4.30
C VAL A 64 -8.31 6.93 -3.37
N ILE A 65 -9.33 6.88 -2.51
CA ILE A 65 -9.62 7.93 -1.53
C ILE A 65 -8.43 8.13 -0.59
N TYR A 66 -7.89 7.04 -0.04
CA TYR A 66 -6.72 7.07 0.82
C TYR A 66 -5.52 7.71 0.12
N THR A 67 -5.25 7.33 -1.13
CA THR A 67 -4.12 7.86 -1.91
C THR A 67 -4.25 9.36 -2.13
N LEU A 68 -5.44 9.85 -2.50
CA LEU A 68 -5.68 11.27 -2.73
C LEU A 68 -5.58 12.09 -1.43
N LEU A 69 -6.14 11.59 -0.34
CA LEU A 69 -6.07 12.23 0.97
C LEU A 69 -4.61 12.31 1.46
N LEU A 70 -3.87 11.21 1.34
CA LEU A 70 -2.47 11.15 1.72
C LEU A 70 -1.62 12.11 0.88
N ALA A 71 -1.82 12.16 -0.43
CA ALA A 71 -1.12 13.10 -1.29
C ALA A 71 -1.37 14.56 -0.87
N TYR A 72 -2.61 14.92 -0.53
CA TYR A 72 -2.95 16.25 -0.03
C TYR A 72 -2.22 16.58 1.30
N GLU A 73 -2.26 15.67 2.28
CA GLU A 73 -1.60 15.88 3.57
C GLU A 73 -0.07 15.95 3.43
N VAL A 74 0.54 15.14 2.55
CA VAL A 74 1.98 15.20 2.24
C VAL A 74 2.37 16.55 1.67
N LEU A 75 1.60 17.08 0.72
CA LEU A 75 1.87 18.41 0.15
C LEU A 75 1.76 19.52 1.21
N LYS A 76 0.71 19.47 2.04
CA LYS A 76 0.49 20.43 3.13
C LYS A 76 1.62 20.37 4.17
N ALA A 77 2.04 19.18 4.57
CA ALA A 77 3.18 18.97 5.46
C ALA A 77 4.48 19.52 4.85
N GLY A 78 4.73 19.27 3.56
CA GLY A 78 5.88 19.83 2.84
C GLY A 78 5.91 21.36 2.84
N ILE A 79 4.76 22.01 2.59
CA ILE A 79 4.63 23.48 2.66
C ILE A 79 4.88 23.99 4.08
N GLN A 80 4.36 23.30 5.10
CA GLN A 80 4.58 23.67 6.50
C GLN A 80 6.06 23.59 6.88
N VAL A 81 6.76 22.52 6.49
CA VAL A 81 8.20 22.36 6.71
C VAL A 81 9.00 23.43 5.97
N ALA A 82 8.61 23.80 4.75
CA ALA A 82 9.24 24.90 4.01
C ALA A 82 9.06 26.25 4.72
N ARG A 83 7.83 26.57 5.18
CA ARG A 83 7.55 27.78 5.97
C ARG A 83 8.36 27.80 7.26
N ILE A 84 8.47 26.65 7.93
CA ILE A 84 9.32 26.49 9.12
C ILE A 84 10.75 26.87 8.71
N THR A 85 11.36 26.18 7.76
CA THR A 85 12.77 26.42 7.39
C THR A 85 13.10 27.88 7.02
N LEU A 86 12.15 28.62 6.41
CA LEU A 86 12.34 30.01 5.98
C LEU A 86 12.05 31.07 7.07
N THR A 87 11.49 30.70 8.22
CA THR A 87 11.16 31.65 9.28
C THR A 87 12.33 31.80 10.26
N PRO A 88 12.89 33.00 10.48
CA PRO A 88 14.10 33.19 11.30
C PRO A 88 13.87 32.97 12.81
N THR A 89 12.62 32.97 13.26
CA THR A 89 12.23 32.77 14.66
C THR A 89 11.45 31.46 14.81
N LEU A 90 12.14 30.36 15.09
CA LEU A 90 11.47 29.07 15.21
C LEU A 90 11.77 28.29 16.48
N PRO A 91 10.78 28.18 17.38
CA PRO A 91 10.88 27.33 18.56
C PRO A 91 10.45 25.90 18.19
N ILE A 92 11.27 25.17 17.42
CA ILE A 92 11.08 23.72 17.30
C ILE A 92 11.37 23.11 18.68
N LYS A 93 10.38 22.41 19.26
CA LYS A 93 10.50 21.73 20.55
C LYS A 93 10.45 20.22 20.31
N PRO A 94 11.59 19.55 20.12
CA PRO A 94 11.61 18.11 19.91
C PRO A 94 11.08 17.38 21.14
N GLY A 95 10.38 16.27 20.92
CA GLY A 95 9.83 15.43 21.97
C GLY A 95 9.33 14.11 21.40
N THR A 96 9.18 13.12 22.28
CA THR A 96 8.61 11.82 21.93
C THR A 96 7.23 11.70 22.53
N ALA A 97 6.23 11.36 21.71
CA ALA A 97 4.88 11.06 22.16
C ALA A 97 4.50 9.64 21.73
N ARG A 98 3.79 8.92 22.60
CA ARG A 98 3.21 7.62 22.27
C ARG A 98 1.78 7.84 21.76
N VAL A 99 1.48 7.30 20.59
CA VAL A 99 0.13 7.33 19.99
C VAL A 99 -0.31 5.89 19.74
N HIS A 100 -1.48 5.52 20.24
CA HIS A 100 -2.06 4.19 20.04
C HIS A 100 -2.83 4.13 18.71
N THR A 101 -2.76 3.02 17.98
CA THR A 101 -3.45 2.81 16.69
C THR A 101 -4.96 2.65 16.81
N GLN A 102 -5.47 2.50 18.04
CA GLN A 102 -6.89 2.31 18.34
C GLN A 102 -7.51 1.07 17.65
N ASP A 103 -6.68 0.12 17.23
CA ASP A 103 -7.11 -1.14 16.65
C ASP A 103 -7.23 -2.21 17.75
N GLU A 104 -8.47 -2.63 18.03
CA GLU A 104 -8.77 -3.66 19.04
C GLU A 104 -8.18 -5.03 18.68
N THR A 105 -7.90 -5.27 17.40
CA THR A 105 -7.39 -6.55 16.91
C THR A 105 -5.87 -6.65 16.89
N GLU A 106 -5.17 -5.58 17.26
CA GLU A 106 -3.71 -5.46 17.25
C GLU A 106 -3.08 -5.94 15.92
N ASN A 107 -3.72 -5.63 14.80
CA ASN A 107 -3.32 -6.13 13.50
C ASN A 107 -2.04 -5.43 13.03
N PRO A 108 -0.96 -6.20 12.74
CA PRO A 108 0.31 -5.63 12.32
C PRO A 108 0.22 -4.86 10.99
N VAL A 109 -0.72 -5.23 10.10
CA VAL A 109 -0.94 -4.53 8.84
C VAL A 109 -1.54 -3.14 9.08
N ILE A 110 -2.51 -3.04 10.00
CA ILE A 110 -3.11 -1.75 10.37
C ILE A 110 -2.02 -0.87 10.98
N SER A 111 -1.24 -1.40 11.92
CA SER A 111 -0.11 -0.68 12.51
C SER A 111 0.91 -0.21 11.47
N ALA A 112 1.24 -1.05 10.48
CA ALA A 112 2.19 -0.71 9.43
C ALA A 112 1.67 0.39 8.49
N ILE A 113 0.41 0.31 8.06
CA ILE A 113 -0.21 1.32 7.20
C ILE A 113 -0.40 2.65 7.94
N SER A 114 -0.77 2.62 9.22
CA SER A 114 -0.83 3.82 10.07
C SER A 114 0.55 4.46 10.22
N ALA A 115 1.60 3.67 10.46
CA ALA A 115 2.96 4.17 10.54
C ALA A 115 3.43 4.80 9.21
N HIS A 116 3.12 4.17 8.08
CA HIS A 116 3.41 4.73 6.76
C HIS A 116 2.70 6.07 6.51
N GLY A 117 1.46 6.23 6.97
CA GLY A 117 0.69 7.46 6.76
C GLY A 117 1.14 8.66 7.60
N ILE A 118 1.90 8.46 8.68
CA ILE A 118 2.39 9.54 9.55
C ILE A 118 3.83 9.97 9.25
N THR A 119 4.54 9.25 8.37
CA THR A 119 5.92 9.53 7.96
C THR A 119 5.97 10.14 6.57
#